data_AF-A0AAJ1IHP8-F1
#
_entry.id   AF-A0AAJ1IHP8-F1
#
_cell.length_a   1.000
_cell.length_b   1.000
_cell.length_c   1.000
_cell.angle_alpha   90.00
_cell.angle_beta   90.00
_cell.angle_gamma   90.00
#
_symmetry.space_group_name_H-M   'P 1'
#
loop_
_entity.id
_entity.type
_entity.pdbx_description
1 polymer ?
#
loop_
_entity_poly.entity_id
_entity_poly.type
_entity_poly.pdbx_seq_one_letter_code
_entity_poly.pdbx_strand_id
1 'polypeptide(L)'
;MAKKIITSLINLLIILSLISCESVFNYKEVEVVIETLHPFEEISGEKVWYTLSYTNALGDISYKHINKNKRSTKILVPKNATIFVCARPLNEFSPIATVINPGEEEKVYLNYKEGYLVSFLQDLYLQNPKAVSSINYKKLYSLLNKKGLLSSFDKLVLARDILNGELEETSIFEVNQLQIELTQAITGYWISENPDEGGFTISDSNYKRVSLSLGDGEHYYINFEKGYIMLIIVESKSKKYFVRIEDLNPEFI
;
A
#
# COMPACT_ATOMS: atom_id res chain seq x y z
N MET A 1 42.81 -43.50 -16.82
CA MET A 1 41.40 -43.10 -16.99
C MET A 1 40.87 -42.35 -15.77
N ALA A 2 41.00 -42.89 -14.56
CA ALA A 2 40.51 -42.26 -13.32
C ALA A 2 41.01 -40.83 -13.04
N LYS A 3 42.30 -40.53 -13.30
CA LYS A 3 42.86 -39.18 -13.09
C LYS A 3 42.15 -38.08 -13.90
N LYS A 4 41.76 -38.37 -15.15
CA LYS A 4 41.05 -37.40 -16.02
C LYS A 4 39.62 -37.13 -15.54
N ILE A 5 38.95 -38.16 -15.00
CA ILE A 5 37.60 -38.05 -14.46
C ILE A 5 37.61 -37.18 -13.19
N ILE A 6 38.59 -37.39 -12.31
CA ILE A 6 38.75 -36.61 -11.08
C ILE A 6 39.05 -35.13 -11.38
N THR A 7 39.93 -34.84 -12.35
CA THR A 7 40.21 -33.43 -12.73
C THR A 7 38.99 -32.76 -13.35
N SER A 8 38.21 -33.48 -14.14
CA SER A 8 36.97 -32.95 -14.73
C SER A 8 35.89 -32.67 -13.68
N LEU A 9 35.77 -33.52 -12.66
CA LEU A 9 34.84 -33.32 -11.54
C LEU A 9 35.25 -32.12 -10.67
N ILE A 10 36.54 -31.96 -10.39
CA ILE A 10 37.05 -30.81 -9.62
C ILE A 10 36.81 -29.50 -10.38
N ASN A 11 37.07 -29.44 -11.69
CA ASN A 11 36.80 -28.25 -12.49
C ASN A 11 35.30 -27.92 -12.54
N LEU A 12 34.43 -28.93 -12.65
CA LEU A 12 32.99 -28.72 -12.62
C LEU A 12 32.53 -28.19 -11.26
N LEU A 13 33.08 -28.71 -10.15
CA LEU A 13 32.78 -28.24 -8.80
C LEU A 13 33.22 -26.79 -8.57
N ILE A 14 34.39 -26.41 -9.10
CA ILE A 14 34.90 -25.03 -9.04
C ILE A 14 33.99 -24.10 -9.85
N ILE A 15 33.58 -24.49 -11.06
CA ILE A 15 32.65 -23.70 -11.90
C ILE A 15 31.29 -23.54 -11.19
N LEU A 16 30.73 -24.61 -10.64
CA LEU A 16 29.49 -24.56 -9.84
C LEU A 16 29.63 -23.64 -8.62
N SER A 17 30.78 -23.66 -7.93
CA SER A 17 31.03 -22.79 -6.77
C SER A 17 31.12 -21.30 -7.14
N LEU A 18 31.66 -20.99 -8.32
CA LEU A 18 31.77 -19.62 -8.83
C LEU A 18 30.40 -19.06 -9.24
N ILE A 19 29.53 -19.90 -9.83
CA ILE A 19 28.16 -19.50 -10.22
C ILE A 19 27.29 -19.24 -8.98
N SER A 20 27.47 -20.00 -7.89
CA SER A 20 26.74 -19.78 -6.63
C SER A 20 27.16 -18.52 -5.84
N CYS A 21 28.27 -17.88 -6.21
CA CYS A 21 28.73 -16.67 -5.52
C CYS A 21 28.02 -15.40 -6.01
N GLU A 22 27.52 -15.40 -7.26
CA GLU A 22 26.89 -14.24 -7.90
C GLU A 22 25.54 -13.87 -7.25
N SER A 23 24.82 -14.84 -6.69
CA SER A 23 23.50 -14.62 -6.07
C SER A 23 23.55 -13.81 -4.78
N VAL A 24 24.65 -13.87 -4.00
CA VAL A 24 24.78 -13.12 -2.73
C VAL A 24 25.08 -11.64 -2.99
N PHE A 25 25.76 -11.30 -4.09
CA PHE A 25 26.10 -9.91 -4.42
C PHE A 25 24.92 -9.09 -4.96
N ASN A 26 23.86 -9.74 -5.44
CA ASN A 26 22.74 -9.08 -6.11
C ASN A 26 21.66 -8.55 -5.15
N TYR A 27 21.74 -8.86 -3.85
CA TYR A 27 20.77 -8.39 -2.86
C TYR A 27 21.43 -7.42 -1.86
N LYS A 28 20.65 -6.49 -1.34
CA LYS A 28 20.99 -5.63 -0.20
C LYS A 28 19.94 -5.78 0.89
N GLU A 29 20.36 -5.61 2.14
CA GLU A 29 19.44 -5.47 3.26
C GLU A 29 18.97 -4.00 3.32
N VAL A 30 17.67 -3.80 3.51
CA VAL A 30 17.07 -2.48 3.69
C VAL A 30 16.25 -2.49 4.97
N GLU A 31 16.48 -1.51 5.84
CA GLU A 31 15.62 -1.23 6.99
C GLU A 31 14.40 -0.42 6.53
N VAL A 32 13.21 -0.98 6.74
CA VAL A 32 11.94 -0.31 6.50
C VAL A 32 11.40 0.19 7.83
N VAL A 33 11.03 1.47 7.89
CA VAL A 33 10.58 2.15 9.11
C VAL A 33 9.16 2.69 8.95
N ILE A 34 8.32 2.44 9.96
CA ILE A 34 6.99 2.99 10.14
C ILE A 34 7.10 4.16 11.11
N GLU A 35 7.23 5.37 10.56
CA GLU A 35 7.37 6.59 11.36
C GLU A 35 6.02 7.18 11.77
N THR A 36 5.04 7.17 10.86
CA THR A 36 3.72 7.75 11.10
C THR A 36 2.89 6.85 12.02
N LEU A 37 2.13 7.46 12.94
CA LEU A 37 1.11 6.77 13.70
C LEU A 37 -0.12 6.55 12.82
N HIS A 38 -0.77 5.41 12.97
CA HIS A 38 -2.10 5.23 12.37
C HIS A 38 -3.13 6.06 13.16
N PRO A 39 -4.16 6.65 12.52
CA PRO A 39 -5.19 7.43 13.23
C PRO A 39 -5.79 6.71 14.44
N PHE A 40 -5.91 5.38 14.34
CA PHE A 40 -6.28 4.52 15.46
C PHE A 40 -5.32 4.63 16.64
N GLU A 41 -4.01 4.56 16.40
CA GLU A 41 -2.99 4.61 17.45
C GLU A 41 -2.95 5.98 18.12
N GLU A 42 -3.18 7.04 17.34
CA GLU A 42 -3.21 8.40 17.85
C GLU A 42 -4.35 8.63 18.86
N ILE A 43 -5.52 8.04 18.61
CA ILE A 43 -6.71 8.26 19.44
C ILE A 43 -6.82 7.25 20.58
N SER A 44 -6.59 5.96 20.31
CA SER A 44 -6.72 4.92 21.32
C SER A 44 -5.53 4.89 22.30
N GLY A 45 -4.36 5.34 21.85
CA GLY A 45 -3.09 5.13 22.55
C GLY A 45 -2.54 3.69 22.42
N GLU A 46 -3.29 2.79 21.79
CA GLU A 46 -2.89 1.40 21.55
C GLU A 46 -2.16 1.25 20.22
N LYS A 47 -1.13 0.40 20.20
CA LYS A 47 -0.34 0.16 18.98
C LYS A 47 -0.98 -0.92 18.12
N VAL A 48 -0.93 -0.75 16.80
CA VAL A 48 -1.40 -1.76 15.85
C VAL A 48 -0.25 -2.54 15.24
N TRP A 49 -0.53 -3.78 14.83
CA TRP A 49 0.40 -4.58 14.05
C TRP A 49 0.22 -4.30 12.57
N TYR A 50 1.23 -4.63 11.76
CA TYR A 50 1.23 -4.36 10.34
C TYR A 50 1.61 -5.61 9.54
N THR A 51 1.02 -5.77 8.35
CA THR A 51 1.48 -6.69 7.32
C THR A 51 2.32 -5.91 6.32
N LEU A 52 3.64 -6.11 6.35
CA LEU A 52 4.54 -5.60 5.32
C LEU A 52 4.44 -6.49 4.08
N SER A 53 4.37 -5.87 2.91
CA SER A 53 4.34 -6.51 1.59
C SER A 53 5.30 -5.78 0.66
N TYR A 54 6.08 -6.51 -0.12
CA TYR A 54 7.03 -5.93 -1.07
C TYR A 54 7.27 -6.80 -2.29
N THR A 55 7.47 -6.19 -3.45
CA THR A 55 7.77 -6.91 -4.70
C THR A 55 9.15 -7.56 -4.62
N ASN A 56 9.30 -8.80 -5.09
CA ASN A 56 10.58 -9.52 -5.03
C ASN A 56 11.44 -9.43 -6.31
N ALA A 57 11.04 -8.60 -7.28
CA ALA A 57 11.61 -8.51 -8.63
C ALA A 57 11.51 -9.78 -9.51
N LEU A 58 10.91 -10.85 -9.00
CA LEU A 58 10.68 -12.12 -9.70
C LEU A 58 9.22 -12.28 -10.16
N GLY A 59 8.41 -11.22 -10.05
CA GLY A 59 7.00 -11.22 -10.42
C GLY A 59 6.05 -11.64 -9.30
N ASP A 60 6.50 -11.62 -8.04
CA ASP A 60 5.67 -12.00 -6.90
C ASP A 60 5.83 -11.00 -5.71
N ILE A 61 4.94 -11.11 -4.72
CA ILE A 61 4.91 -10.30 -3.51
C ILE A 61 5.34 -11.13 -2.31
N SER A 62 6.33 -10.61 -1.58
CA SER A 62 6.77 -11.16 -0.30
C SER A 62 6.03 -10.48 0.84
N TYR A 63 5.74 -11.22 1.91
CA TYR A 63 5.01 -10.73 3.07
C TYR A 63 5.80 -10.92 4.36
N LYS A 64 5.66 -10.00 5.30
CA LYS A 64 6.28 -10.06 6.62
C LYS A 64 5.40 -9.41 7.68
N HIS A 65 5.10 -10.14 8.75
CA HIS A 65 4.38 -9.59 9.88
C HIS A 65 5.28 -8.68 10.75
N ILE A 66 4.75 -7.53 11.14
CA ILE A 66 5.37 -6.59 12.08
C ILE A 66 4.46 -6.48 13.31
N ASN A 67 4.95 -6.99 14.44
CA ASN A 67 4.21 -6.97 15.71
C ASN A 67 3.91 -5.54 16.19
N LYS A 68 2.82 -5.36 16.96
CA LYS A 68 2.39 -4.08 17.59
C LYS A 68 3.53 -3.27 18.24
N ASN A 69 4.54 -3.94 18.80
CA ASN A 69 5.65 -3.30 19.52
C ASN A 69 6.88 -2.96 18.66
N LYS A 70 6.83 -3.19 17.34
CA LYS A 70 7.94 -2.91 16.42
C LYS A 70 7.53 -1.85 15.40
N ARG A 71 8.46 -0.93 15.10
CA ARG A 71 8.29 0.12 14.09
C ARG A 71 9.31 0.06 12.97
N SER A 72 10.21 -0.91 13.00
CA SER A 72 11.09 -1.17 11.87
C SER A 72 11.33 -2.67 11.69
N THR A 73 11.70 -3.03 10.46
CA THR A 73 12.08 -4.39 10.10
C THR A 73 13.03 -4.36 8.93
N LYS A 74 13.87 -5.39 8.81
CA LYS A 74 14.81 -5.54 7.70
C LYS A 74 14.25 -6.48 6.63
N ILE A 75 14.42 -6.11 5.37
CA ILE A 75 14.08 -6.94 4.20
C ILE A 75 15.29 -7.07 3.28
N LEU A 76 15.37 -8.19 2.58
CA LEU A 76 16.38 -8.41 1.54
C LEU A 76 15.76 -8.11 0.17
N VAL A 77 16.38 -7.21 -0.57
CA VAL A 77 15.88 -6.76 -1.88
C VAL A 77 16.99 -6.75 -2.94
N PRO A 78 16.67 -7.00 -4.22
CA PRO A 78 17.63 -6.88 -5.31
C PRO A 78 18.19 -5.46 -5.45
N LYS A 79 19.48 -5.34 -5.76
CA LYS A 79 20.16 -4.04 -5.92
C LYS A 79 19.82 -3.32 -7.23
N ASN A 80 19.36 -4.06 -8.23
CA ASN A 80 19.17 -3.62 -9.61
C ASN A 80 17.70 -3.57 -10.03
N ALA A 81 16.77 -3.62 -9.07
CA ALA A 81 15.34 -3.52 -9.34
C ALA A 81 14.67 -2.44 -8.48
N THR A 82 13.61 -1.85 -9.00
CA THR A 82 12.70 -1.01 -8.22
C THR A 82 11.77 -1.90 -7.41
N ILE A 83 11.64 -1.60 -6.12
CA ILE A 83 10.86 -2.38 -5.17
C ILE A 83 9.76 -1.51 -4.58
N PHE A 84 8.52 -1.95 -4.73
CA PHE A 84 7.35 -1.32 -4.14
C PHE A 84 7.12 -1.94 -2.76
N VAL A 85 7.09 -1.13 -1.70
CA VAL A 85 6.98 -1.59 -0.32
C VAL A 85 5.77 -0.94 0.34
N CYS A 86 4.87 -1.75 0.89
CA CYS A 86 3.65 -1.32 1.57
C CYS A 86 3.56 -2.02 2.93
N ALA A 87 3.14 -1.31 3.97
CA ALA A 87 2.70 -1.90 5.23
C ALA A 87 1.21 -1.58 5.45
N ARG A 88 0.39 -2.61 5.63
CA ARG A 88 -1.04 -2.46 5.93
C ARG A 88 -1.27 -2.65 7.44
N PRO A 89 -1.76 -1.63 8.15
CA PRO A 89 -2.18 -1.79 9.54
C PRO A 89 -3.36 -2.76 9.59
N LEU A 90 -3.33 -3.69 10.55
CA LEU A 90 -4.41 -4.67 10.75
C LEU A 90 -4.83 -5.42 9.48
N ASN A 91 -3.87 -5.59 8.54
CA ASN A 91 -4.00 -6.22 7.23
C ASN A 91 -4.87 -5.50 6.18
N GLU A 92 -5.93 -4.79 6.59
CA GLU A 92 -6.96 -4.27 5.66
C GLU A 92 -6.97 -2.75 5.55
N PHE A 93 -6.40 -2.02 6.51
CA PHE A 93 -6.44 -0.56 6.50
C PHE A 93 -5.45 0.06 5.49
N SER A 94 -5.63 1.35 5.28
CA SER A 94 -4.90 2.17 4.32
C SER A 94 -3.41 1.94 4.45
N PRO A 95 -2.74 1.54 3.36
CA PRO A 95 -1.33 1.22 3.39
C PRO A 95 -0.51 2.49 3.62
N ILE A 96 0.55 2.36 4.39
CA ILE A 96 1.70 3.26 4.32
C ILE A 96 2.74 2.64 3.41
N ALA A 97 3.37 3.42 2.55
CA ALA A 97 4.23 2.86 1.51
C ALA A 97 5.43 3.74 1.16
N THR A 98 6.34 3.14 0.40
CA THR A 98 7.46 3.81 -0.26
C THR A 98 7.97 2.96 -1.43
N VAL A 99 8.88 3.52 -2.22
CA VAL A 99 9.56 2.83 -3.31
C VAL A 99 11.06 2.87 -3.10
N ILE A 100 11.71 1.71 -3.21
CA ILE A 100 13.16 1.58 -3.17
C ILE A 100 13.66 1.49 -4.61
N ASN A 101 14.42 2.47 -5.08
CA ASN A 101 15.05 2.42 -6.39
C ASN A 101 16.48 1.84 -6.32
N PRO A 102 17.01 1.33 -7.45
CA PRO A 102 18.41 0.93 -7.54
C PRO A 102 19.36 2.05 -7.09
N GLY A 103 20.31 1.71 -6.20
CA GLY A 103 21.30 2.65 -5.69
C GLY A 103 20.83 3.61 -4.59
N GLU A 104 19.56 3.53 -4.15
CA GLU A 104 19.09 4.32 -3.00
C GLU A 104 19.55 3.73 -1.65
N GLU A 105 19.24 4.48 -0.58
CA GLU A 105 19.66 4.22 0.80
C GLU A 105 19.30 2.82 1.33
N GLU A 106 19.98 2.42 2.40
CA GLU A 106 19.74 1.17 3.15
C GLU A 106 18.61 1.34 4.19
N LYS A 107 18.01 2.52 4.29
CA LYS A 107 16.91 2.82 5.20
C LYS A 107 15.84 3.63 4.48
N VAL A 108 14.58 3.21 4.61
CA VAL A 108 13.43 3.87 3.97
C VAL A 108 12.27 4.03 4.94
N TYR A 109 11.47 5.07 4.72
CA TYR A 109 10.38 5.47 5.60
C TYR A 109 9.04 5.34 4.86
N LEU A 110 8.10 4.63 5.47
CA LEU A 110 6.76 4.46 4.92
C LEU A 110 5.87 5.64 5.30
N ASN A 111 5.05 6.09 4.36
CA ASN A 111 4.12 7.21 4.57
C ASN A 111 2.78 6.98 3.85
N TYR A 112 1.72 7.67 4.30
CA TYR A 112 0.38 7.56 3.71
C TYR A 112 0.27 8.17 2.30
N LYS A 113 1.07 9.22 2.01
CA LYS A 113 0.98 9.94 0.73
C LYS A 113 1.28 9.04 -0.47
N GLU A 114 2.18 8.09 -0.29
CA GLU A 114 2.55 7.10 -1.32
C GLU A 114 1.71 5.82 -1.23
N GLY A 115 1.04 5.60 -0.10
CA GLY A 115 0.30 4.40 0.27
C GLY A 115 -0.52 3.77 -0.85
N TYR A 116 -1.57 4.48 -1.26
CA TYR A 116 -2.51 4.00 -2.27
C TYR A 116 -1.86 3.75 -3.63
N LEU A 117 -0.96 4.64 -4.08
CA LEU A 117 -0.30 4.47 -5.37
C LEU A 117 0.59 3.23 -5.38
N VAL A 118 1.42 3.06 -4.36
CA VAL A 118 2.34 1.93 -4.30
C VAL A 118 1.57 0.62 -4.13
N SER A 119 0.49 0.60 -3.34
CA SER A 119 -0.40 -0.58 -3.25
C SER A 119 -1.01 -0.93 -4.60
N PHE A 120 -1.55 0.05 -5.31
CA PHE A 120 -2.10 -0.14 -6.65
C PHE A 120 -1.03 -0.67 -7.62
N LEU A 121 0.19 -0.15 -7.57
CA LEU A 121 1.30 -0.64 -8.39
C LEU A 121 1.72 -2.07 -8.03
N GLN A 122 1.63 -2.49 -6.75
CA GLN A 122 1.83 -3.89 -6.36
C GLN A 122 0.78 -4.82 -6.98
N ASP A 123 -0.49 -4.39 -7.02
CA ASP A 123 -1.56 -5.17 -7.64
C ASP A 123 -1.38 -5.31 -9.15
N LEU A 124 -0.91 -4.25 -9.81
CA LEU A 124 -0.54 -4.30 -11.23
C LEU A 124 0.74 -5.11 -11.48
N TYR A 125 1.68 -5.10 -10.55
CA TYR A 125 2.94 -5.83 -10.67
C TYR A 125 2.69 -7.33 -10.79
N LEU A 126 1.73 -7.87 -10.05
CA LEU A 126 1.31 -9.28 -10.17
C LEU A 126 0.77 -9.64 -11.57
N GLN A 127 0.24 -8.65 -12.32
CA GLN A 127 -0.31 -8.87 -13.65
C GLN A 127 0.75 -8.72 -14.76
N ASN A 128 1.60 -7.69 -14.65
CA ASN A 128 2.69 -7.46 -15.59
C ASN A 128 3.92 -6.86 -14.89
N PRO A 129 4.79 -7.69 -14.30
CA PRO A 129 5.97 -7.23 -13.57
C PRO A 129 6.88 -6.33 -14.41
N LYS A 130 7.03 -6.64 -15.69
CA LYS A 130 7.92 -5.94 -16.62
C LYS A 130 7.44 -4.52 -16.91
N ALA A 131 6.15 -4.35 -17.19
CA ALA A 131 5.58 -3.03 -17.43
C ALA A 131 5.71 -2.16 -16.17
N VAL A 132 5.30 -2.69 -15.02
CA VAL A 132 5.31 -1.93 -13.76
C VAL A 132 6.72 -1.57 -13.30
N SER A 133 7.68 -2.49 -13.38
CA SER A 133 9.09 -2.19 -13.03
C SER A 133 9.76 -1.19 -13.96
N SER A 134 9.21 -0.93 -15.16
CA SER A 134 9.76 0.06 -16.10
C SER A 134 9.24 1.49 -15.86
N ILE A 135 8.26 1.66 -14.97
CA ILE A 135 7.67 2.96 -14.69
C ILE A 135 8.69 3.87 -14.00
N ASN A 136 8.78 5.11 -14.47
CA ASN A 136 9.42 6.17 -13.70
C ASN A 136 8.50 6.62 -12.56
N TYR A 137 8.61 5.96 -11.40
CA TYR A 137 7.75 6.21 -10.24
C TYR A 137 7.75 7.69 -9.81
N LYS A 138 8.92 8.33 -9.75
CA LYS A 138 9.05 9.74 -9.35
C LYS A 138 8.25 10.67 -10.28
N LYS A 139 8.27 10.41 -11.59
CA LYS A 139 7.48 11.16 -12.57
C LYS A 139 5.98 10.90 -12.39
N LEU A 140 5.56 9.64 -12.26
CA LEU A 140 4.16 9.27 -12.05
C LEU A 140 3.59 9.90 -10.78
N TYR A 141 4.29 9.75 -9.65
CA TYR A 141 3.90 10.33 -8.38
C TYR A 141 3.79 11.85 -8.46
N SER A 142 4.77 12.52 -9.10
CA SER A 142 4.71 13.98 -9.30
C SER A 142 3.51 14.43 -10.15
N LEU A 143 3.16 13.67 -11.20
CA LEU A 143 2.00 13.98 -12.05
C LEU A 143 0.69 13.82 -11.29
N LEU A 144 0.54 12.74 -10.52
CA LEU A 144 -0.65 12.47 -9.74
C LEU A 144 -0.83 13.50 -8.62
N ASN A 145 0.24 13.79 -7.87
CA ASN A 145 0.19 14.77 -6.78
C ASN A 145 -0.13 16.20 -7.24
N LYS A 146 0.11 16.54 -8.51
CA LYS A 146 -0.31 17.83 -9.09
C LYS A 146 -1.79 17.87 -9.46
N LYS A 147 -2.40 16.71 -9.73
CA LYS A 147 -3.76 16.61 -10.27
C LYS A 147 -4.83 16.35 -9.20
N GLY A 148 -4.47 15.92 -8.00
CA GLY A 148 -5.43 15.69 -6.91
C GLY A 148 -5.04 14.52 -6.02
N LEU A 149 -6.00 14.06 -5.20
CA LEU A 149 -5.83 12.88 -4.34
C LEU A 149 -5.76 11.61 -5.20
N LEU A 150 -4.88 10.69 -4.81
CA LEU A 150 -4.71 9.41 -5.51
C LEU A 150 -5.97 8.55 -5.56
N SER A 151 -6.83 8.68 -4.55
CA SER A 151 -8.14 8.04 -4.47
C SER A 151 -9.17 8.59 -5.47
N SER A 152 -8.90 9.76 -6.05
CA SER A 152 -9.80 10.44 -6.97
C SER A 152 -9.56 10.13 -8.45
N PHE A 153 -8.70 9.16 -8.82
CA PHE A 153 -8.42 8.87 -10.24
C PHE A 153 -9.15 7.62 -10.77
N ASP A 154 -9.44 7.59 -12.08
CA ASP A 154 -9.96 6.37 -12.73
C ASP A 154 -8.86 5.31 -12.78
N LYS A 155 -8.89 4.43 -11.77
CA LYS A 155 -7.91 3.34 -11.58
C LYS A 155 -7.88 2.37 -12.76
N LEU A 156 -8.99 2.18 -13.50
CA LEU A 156 -9.04 1.25 -14.62
C LEU A 156 -8.32 1.80 -15.85
N VAL A 157 -8.54 3.07 -16.17
CA VAL A 157 -7.83 3.74 -17.27
C VAL A 157 -6.33 3.79 -16.95
N LEU A 158 -5.98 4.19 -15.73
CA LEU A 158 -4.59 4.23 -15.30
C LEU A 158 -3.94 2.84 -15.32
N ALA A 159 -4.64 1.79 -14.86
CA ALA A 159 -4.14 0.42 -14.89
C ALA A 159 -3.86 -0.05 -16.32
N ARG A 160 -4.83 0.12 -17.23
CA ARG A 160 -4.69 -0.24 -18.63
C ARG A 160 -3.45 0.41 -19.25
N ASP A 161 -3.32 1.73 -19.08
CA ASP A 161 -2.24 2.50 -19.72
C ASP A 161 -0.88 2.13 -19.14
N ILE A 162 -0.80 1.88 -17.82
CA ILE A 162 0.42 1.35 -17.19
C ILE A 162 0.78 -0.03 -17.75
N LEU A 163 -0.17 -0.97 -17.81
CA LEU A 163 0.08 -2.34 -18.22
C LEU A 163 0.47 -2.44 -19.71
N ASN A 164 -0.02 -1.50 -20.53
CA ASN A 164 0.34 -1.38 -21.95
C ASN A 164 1.64 -0.58 -22.19
N GLY A 165 2.17 0.12 -21.19
CA GLY A 165 3.31 1.02 -21.36
C GLY A 165 2.97 2.32 -22.10
N GLU A 166 1.70 2.72 -22.09
CA GLU A 166 1.13 3.87 -22.79
C GLU A 166 0.81 5.02 -21.82
N LEU A 167 1.54 5.11 -20.69
CA LEU A 167 1.29 6.11 -19.65
C LEU A 167 1.58 7.53 -20.16
N GLU A 168 0.51 8.31 -20.36
CA GLU A 168 0.54 9.71 -20.75
C GLU A 168 -0.14 10.60 -19.70
N GLU A 169 -0.04 11.93 -19.84
CA GLU A 169 -0.75 12.84 -18.93
C GLU A 169 -2.27 12.69 -19.01
N THR A 170 -2.76 12.31 -20.19
CA THR A 170 -4.17 11.99 -20.44
C THR A 170 -4.61 10.77 -19.64
N SER A 171 -3.75 9.80 -19.36
CA SER A 171 -4.08 8.61 -18.55
C SER A 171 -4.53 8.94 -17.12
N ILE A 172 -4.27 10.16 -16.65
CA ILE A 172 -4.63 10.63 -15.30
C ILE A 172 -5.90 11.48 -15.38
N PHE A 173 -7.03 10.81 -15.20
CA PHE A 173 -8.37 11.42 -15.15
C PHE A 173 -8.91 11.42 -13.73
N GLU A 174 -9.21 12.60 -13.21
CA GLU A 174 -9.91 12.75 -11.93
C GLU A 174 -11.39 12.37 -12.10
N VAL A 175 -11.89 11.55 -11.20
CA VAL A 175 -13.28 11.13 -11.08
C VAL A 175 -13.91 11.99 -10.00
N ASN A 176 -15.10 12.50 -10.28
CA ASN A 176 -15.86 13.27 -9.30
C ASN A 176 -16.15 12.42 -8.07
N GLN A 177 -15.80 12.95 -6.90
CA GLN A 177 -16.21 12.36 -5.63
C GLN A 177 -17.73 12.39 -5.50
N LEU A 178 -18.28 11.34 -4.87
CA LEU A 178 -19.69 11.25 -4.58
C LEU A 178 -19.99 11.96 -3.25
N GLN A 179 -20.99 12.83 -3.26
CA GLN A 179 -21.55 13.40 -2.04
C GLN A 179 -22.46 12.37 -1.37
N ILE A 180 -22.14 12.02 -0.13
CA ILE A 180 -22.79 10.95 0.63
C ILE A 180 -23.49 11.56 1.83
N GLU A 181 -24.78 11.32 1.94
CA GLU A 181 -25.58 11.72 3.09
C GLU A 181 -25.75 10.54 4.05
N LEU A 182 -25.18 10.66 5.25
CA LEU A 182 -25.38 9.67 6.31
C LEU A 182 -26.72 9.94 7.01
N THR A 183 -27.66 9.01 6.90
CA THR A 183 -29.02 9.16 7.43
C THR A 183 -29.34 8.32 8.66
N GLN A 184 -28.45 7.38 9.05
CA GLN A 184 -28.66 6.42 10.14
C GLN A 184 -27.40 6.07 10.94
N ALA A 185 -26.41 6.96 10.99
CA ALA A 185 -25.17 6.65 11.69
C ALA A 185 -25.24 6.99 13.20
N ILE A 186 -24.52 6.21 14.01
CA ILE A 186 -24.52 6.35 15.48
C ILE A 186 -23.86 7.69 15.87
N THR A 187 -24.39 8.34 16.90
CA THR A 187 -23.82 9.60 17.40
C THR A 187 -22.43 9.40 17.98
N GLY A 188 -21.62 10.46 17.89
CA GLY A 188 -20.23 10.47 18.36
C GLY A 188 -19.26 10.95 17.28
N TYR A 189 -17.98 10.88 17.62
CA TYR A 189 -16.89 11.25 16.74
C TYR A 189 -16.42 10.03 15.93
N TRP A 190 -16.39 10.18 14.63
CA TRP A 190 -15.95 9.19 13.66
C TRP A 190 -14.65 9.67 13.02
N ILE A 191 -13.62 8.84 13.03
CA ILE A 191 -12.35 9.13 12.37
C ILE A 191 -12.11 8.15 11.22
N SER A 192 -11.66 8.63 10.06
CA SER A 192 -11.24 7.73 8.99
C SER A 192 -9.95 7.01 9.38
N GLU A 193 -9.84 5.74 8.97
CA GLU A 193 -8.55 5.04 9.03
C GLU A 193 -7.53 5.66 8.05
N ASN A 194 -8.00 6.31 6.99
CA ASN A 194 -7.20 7.09 6.06
C ASN A 194 -7.05 8.55 6.55
N PRO A 195 -5.83 9.01 6.88
CA PRO A 195 -5.62 10.38 7.37
C PRO A 195 -6.09 11.49 6.41
N ASP A 196 -6.06 11.24 5.09
CA ASP A 196 -6.44 12.23 4.08
C ASP A 196 -7.96 12.51 4.04
N GLU A 197 -8.77 11.61 4.60
CA GLU A 197 -10.24 11.73 4.65
C GLU A 197 -10.75 12.41 5.94
N GLY A 198 -9.89 12.52 6.95
CA GLY A 198 -10.20 13.18 8.21
C GLY A 198 -11.28 12.49 9.04
N GLY A 199 -11.96 13.27 9.90
CA GLY A 199 -13.02 12.79 10.79
C GLY A 199 -14.20 13.75 10.84
N PHE A 200 -15.31 13.28 11.38
CA PHE A 200 -16.55 14.03 11.52
C PHE A 200 -17.31 13.66 12.80
N THR A 201 -18.17 14.57 13.25
CA THR A 201 -19.02 14.35 14.43
C THR A 201 -20.48 14.24 14.02
N ILE A 202 -21.14 13.18 14.50
CA ILE A 202 -22.59 13.04 14.42
C ILE A 202 -23.18 13.39 15.79
N SER A 203 -23.99 14.45 15.82
CA SER A 203 -24.79 14.84 16.99
C SER A 203 -26.27 14.63 16.73
N ASP A 204 -27.07 14.56 17.79
CA ASP A 204 -28.54 14.48 17.69
C ASP A 204 -29.14 15.64 16.88
N SER A 205 -28.48 16.80 16.88
CA SER A 205 -28.87 17.99 16.11
C SER A 205 -28.55 17.92 14.61
N ASN A 206 -27.59 17.08 14.20
CA ASN A 206 -27.07 17.00 12.82
C ASN A 206 -27.23 15.61 12.19
N TYR A 207 -28.06 14.74 12.78
CA TYR A 207 -28.24 13.32 12.42
C TYR A 207 -28.57 13.04 10.93
N LYS A 208 -28.97 14.06 10.15
CA LYS A 208 -29.34 13.94 8.73
C LYS A 208 -28.45 14.73 7.76
N ARG A 209 -27.31 15.28 8.22
CA ARG A 209 -26.57 16.31 7.45
C ARG A 209 -25.06 16.16 7.40
N VAL A 210 -24.51 14.99 7.73
CA VAL A 210 -23.09 14.76 7.43
C VAL A 210 -22.99 14.44 5.94
N SER A 211 -22.41 15.38 5.20
CA SER A 211 -22.08 15.24 3.78
C SER A 211 -20.60 14.89 3.67
N LEU A 212 -20.30 13.70 3.18
CA LEU A 212 -18.93 13.27 2.89
C LEU A 212 -18.69 13.31 1.39
N SER A 213 -17.50 13.70 0.98
CA SER A 213 -17.07 13.69 -0.42
C SER A 213 -16.03 12.59 -0.60
N LEU A 214 -16.46 11.42 -1.05
CA LEU A 214 -15.61 10.22 -1.12
C LEU A 214 -15.40 9.78 -2.57
N GLY A 215 -14.20 9.27 -2.87
CA GLY A 215 -13.86 8.67 -4.15
C GLY A 215 -14.38 7.25 -4.30
N ASP A 216 -13.99 6.55 -5.37
CA ASP A 216 -14.34 5.14 -5.57
C ASP A 216 -13.54 4.20 -4.66
N GLY A 217 -14.27 3.36 -3.92
CA GLY A 217 -13.69 2.30 -3.09
C GLY A 217 -14.37 2.09 -1.75
N GLU A 218 -13.62 1.49 -0.84
CA GLU A 218 -14.00 1.24 0.54
C GLU A 218 -13.38 2.30 1.45
N HIS A 219 -14.18 2.83 2.37
CA HIS A 219 -13.77 3.84 3.33
C HIS A 219 -14.21 3.39 4.72
N TYR A 220 -13.27 3.33 5.66
CA TYR A 220 -13.55 2.88 7.01
C TYR A 220 -13.45 4.06 7.99
N TYR A 221 -14.48 4.21 8.80
CA TYR A 221 -14.54 5.20 9.88
C TYR A 221 -14.76 4.51 11.22
N ILE A 222 -14.03 4.93 12.25
CA ILE A 222 -14.05 4.30 13.58
C ILE A 222 -14.62 5.28 14.60
N ASN A 223 -15.55 4.82 15.43
CA ASN A 223 -16.04 5.51 16.61
C ASN A 223 -15.59 4.75 17.85
N PHE A 224 -14.49 5.22 18.44
CA PHE A 224 -13.86 4.57 19.61
C PHE A 224 -14.72 4.61 20.86
N GLU A 225 -15.38 5.74 21.11
CA GLU A 225 -16.20 5.93 22.30
C GLU A 225 -17.33 4.90 22.36
N LYS A 226 -17.88 4.56 21.20
CA LYS A 226 -18.99 3.62 21.08
C LYS A 226 -18.57 2.22 20.67
N GLY A 227 -17.30 2.01 20.30
CA GLY A 227 -16.79 0.71 19.87
C GLY A 227 -17.39 0.24 18.55
N TYR A 228 -17.55 1.13 17.57
CA TYR A 228 -18.09 0.80 16.24
C TYR A 228 -17.11 1.11 15.11
N ILE A 229 -17.22 0.35 14.03
CA ILE A 229 -16.61 0.64 12.73
C ILE A 229 -17.72 0.82 11.67
N MET A 230 -17.55 1.80 10.81
CA MET A 230 -18.42 2.08 9.68
C MET A 230 -17.64 1.86 8.39
N LEU A 231 -18.15 0.99 7.53
CA LEU A 231 -17.66 0.80 6.17
C LEU A 231 -18.61 1.52 5.20
N ILE A 232 -18.06 2.42 4.40
CA ILE A 232 -18.73 3.09 3.29
C ILE A 232 -18.12 2.58 1.99
N ILE A 233 -18.93 1.95 1.14
CA ILE A 233 -18.52 1.49 -0.20
C ILE A 233 -19.12 2.44 -1.23
N VAL A 234 -18.29 3.01 -2.10
CA VAL A 234 -18.68 4.02 -3.08
C VAL A 234 -18.47 3.51 -4.50
N GLU A 235 -19.50 3.66 -5.32
CA GLU A 235 -19.49 3.40 -6.77
C GLU A 235 -19.92 4.67 -7.52
N SER A 236 -18.95 5.53 -7.83
CA SER A 236 -19.12 6.85 -8.46
C SER A 236 -19.72 6.74 -9.85
N LYS A 237 -19.41 5.69 -10.61
CA LYS A 237 -20.01 5.45 -11.95
C LYS A 237 -21.53 5.26 -11.88
N SER A 238 -22.01 4.53 -10.88
CA SER A 238 -23.45 4.31 -10.67
C SER A 238 -24.08 5.35 -9.74
N LYS A 239 -23.26 6.22 -9.13
CA LYS A 239 -23.64 7.19 -8.10
C LYS A 239 -24.33 6.53 -6.90
N LYS A 240 -23.87 5.35 -6.53
CA LYS A 240 -24.39 4.59 -5.39
C LYS A 240 -23.34 4.50 -4.30
N TYR A 241 -23.83 4.38 -3.09
CA TYR A 241 -23.02 4.01 -1.95
C TYR A 241 -23.79 3.05 -1.05
N PHE A 242 -23.04 2.27 -0.29
CA PHE A 242 -23.54 1.39 0.75
C PHE A 242 -22.86 1.71 2.06
N VAL A 243 -23.61 1.73 3.15
CA VAL A 243 -23.09 1.98 4.51
C VAL A 243 -23.39 0.76 5.37
N ARG A 244 -22.36 0.26 6.05
CA ARG A 244 -22.45 -0.81 7.03
C ARG A 244 -21.83 -0.33 8.33
N ILE A 245 -22.47 -0.62 9.46
CA ILE A 245 -21.94 -0.32 10.79
C ILE A 245 -21.89 -1.62 11.57
N GLU A 246 -20.75 -1.92 12.18
CA GLU A 246 -20.46 -3.17 12.89
C GLU A 246 -19.73 -2.85 14.20
N ASP A 247 -19.83 -3.75 15.18
CA ASP A 247 -19.02 -3.66 16.39
C ASP A 247 -17.54 -3.73 16.03
N LEU A 248 -16.72 -2.90 16.68
CA LEU A 248 -15.28 -2.90 16.49
C LEU A 248 -14.72 -4.24 16.97
N ASN A 249 -14.07 -4.99 16.08
CA ASN A 249 -13.47 -6.28 16.42
C ASN A 249 -12.46 -6.10 17.57
N PRO A 250 -12.55 -6.88 18.67
CA PRO A 250 -11.58 -6.83 19.76
C PRO A 250 -10.14 -7.07 19.32
N GLU A 251 -9.90 -7.74 18.19
CA GLU A 251 -8.55 -7.96 17.64
C GLU A 251 -7.88 -6.66 17.14
N PHE A 252 -8.68 -5.61 16.90
CA PHE A 252 -8.16 -4.28 16.62
C PHE A 252 -7.67 -3.57 17.90
N ILE A 253 -8.10 -4.02 19.09
CA ILE A 253 -7.70 -3.51 20.41
C ILE A 253 -6.43 -4.25 20.87
#